data_AF-A0A934DQX2-F1
#
_entry.id   AF-A0A934DQX2-F1
#
_cell.length_a   1.000
_cell.length_b   1.000
_cell.length_c   1.000
_cell.angle_alpha   90.00
_cell.angle_beta   90.00
_cell.angle_gamma   90.00
#
_symmetry.space_group_name_H-M   'P 1'
#
loop_
_entity.id
_entity.type
_entity.pdbx_description
1 polymer ?
#
loop_
_entity_poly.entity_id
_entity_poly.type
_entity_poly.pdbx_seq_one_letter_code
_entity_poly.pdbx_strand_id
1 'polypeptide(L)'
;MPSYAAGGSGHDAASDQRSEDAHAAAGAAGAGGAHPNDAGGQGGALAEAGPDVSSSGAGGGGCDCSAGECGMYERCGALVDCGLCAGTSESCIKSSSPRFQNKVRTGIDQVKTDHPEYFDFTDPQGESVKIVDGPAYHDALVAAVSAQGLVCIVDPNFDHDIRVRHPSVQPDQAENYLIHTSWEYTAYKYTSTCAPAGF
;
A
#
# COMPACT_ATOMS: atom_id res chain seq x y z
N MET A 1 -44.28 -42.19 -33.45
CA MET A 1 -42.86 -42.01 -33.09
C MET A 1 -42.84 -41.45 -31.66
N PRO A 2 -42.22 -42.15 -30.69
CA PRO A 2 -42.43 -41.84 -29.28
C PRO A 2 -41.52 -40.72 -28.77
N SER A 3 -42.12 -39.95 -27.87
CA SER A 3 -41.58 -38.86 -27.06
C SER A 3 -40.57 -39.39 -26.02
N TYR A 4 -39.45 -38.69 -25.84
CA TYR A 4 -38.55 -38.89 -24.69
C TYR A 4 -38.59 -37.67 -23.79
N ALA A 5 -39.05 -37.89 -22.57
CA ALA A 5 -38.91 -37.01 -21.42
C ALA A 5 -37.99 -37.68 -20.38
N ALA A 6 -37.49 -36.86 -19.45
CA ALA A 6 -36.92 -37.16 -18.14
C ALA A 6 -35.39 -37.04 -17.99
N GLY A 7 -34.99 -36.37 -16.91
CA GLY A 7 -33.64 -36.44 -16.36
C GLY A 7 -33.26 -35.27 -15.45
N GLY A 8 -34.01 -35.04 -14.37
CA GLY A 8 -33.58 -34.17 -13.27
C GLY A 8 -32.94 -34.98 -12.15
N SER A 9 -31.82 -34.48 -11.62
CA SER A 9 -31.14 -34.90 -10.38
C SER A 9 -30.21 -33.74 -10.02
N GLY A 10 -30.40 -32.99 -8.94
CA GLY A 10 -30.46 -33.44 -7.55
C GLY A 10 -29.07 -33.18 -6.94
N HIS A 11 -28.85 -31.97 -6.41
CA HIS A 11 -27.65 -31.65 -5.65
C HIS A 11 -28.05 -31.33 -4.21
N ASP A 12 -27.80 -32.33 -3.37
CA ASP A 12 -27.92 -32.29 -1.92
C ASP A 12 -26.88 -31.35 -1.30
N ALA A 13 -27.35 -30.52 -0.39
CA ALA A 13 -26.55 -29.79 0.57
C ALA A 13 -26.14 -30.73 1.71
N ALA A 14 -24.87 -30.72 2.11
CA ALA A 14 -24.47 -31.13 3.45
C ALA A 14 -23.18 -30.43 3.86
N SER A 15 -23.34 -29.61 4.89
CA SER A 15 -22.32 -28.98 5.73
C SER A 15 -21.39 -30.02 6.36
N ASP A 16 -20.10 -29.69 6.50
CA ASP A 16 -19.27 -30.33 7.53
C ASP A 16 -18.26 -29.32 8.11
N GLN A 17 -18.53 -28.95 9.36
CA GLN A 17 -17.65 -28.25 10.26
C GLN A 17 -16.64 -29.25 10.82
N ARG A 18 -15.34 -28.96 10.72
CA ARG A 18 -14.34 -29.55 11.60
C ARG A 18 -13.54 -28.45 12.30
N SER A 19 -13.92 -28.30 13.56
CA SER A 19 -13.21 -27.68 14.64
C SER A 19 -12.05 -28.57 15.12
N GLU A 20 -11.10 -27.91 15.79
CA GLU A 20 -10.11 -28.45 16.74
C GLU A 20 -8.86 -29.12 16.14
N ASP A 21 -7.73 -28.42 16.25
CA ASP A 21 -6.56 -29.05 16.85
C ASP A 21 -5.69 -28.03 17.59
N ALA A 22 -5.29 -28.45 18.80
CA ALA A 22 -4.69 -27.68 19.86
C ALA A 22 -3.18 -27.50 19.68
N HIS A 23 -2.66 -26.31 19.99
CA HIS A 23 -1.25 -26.14 20.33
C HIS A 23 -1.07 -25.70 21.78
N ALA A 24 -0.39 -26.59 22.50
CA ALA A 24 -0.09 -26.55 23.91
C ALA A 24 0.84 -25.40 24.30
N ALA A 25 0.61 -24.91 25.52
CA ALA A 25 1.46 -23.97 26.24
C ALA A 25 2.62 -24.68 26.96
N ALA A 26 3.82 -24.11 26.83
CA ALA A 26 4.92 -24.11 27.79
C ALA A 26 5.81 -22.93 27.34
N GLY A 27 6.17 -21.91 28.13
CA GLY A 27 6.55 -21.92 29.54
C GLY A 27 8.05 -21.63 29.62
N ALA A 28 8.45 -20.36 29.71
CA ALA A 28 9.78 -19.96 30.19
C ALA A 28 9.76 -18.52 30.71
N ALA A 29 9.97 -18.39 32.02
CA ALA A 29 10.21 -17.15 32.73
C ALA A 29 11.64 -16.65 32.45
N GLY A 30 11.80 -15.33 32.35
CA GLY A 30 13.09 -14.65 32.30
C GLY A 30 12.95 -13.26 32.90
N ALA A 31 13.50 -13.09 34.11
CA ALA A 31 13.43 -11.88 34.92
C ALA A 31 14.54 -10.88 34.56
N GLY A 32 14.24 -9.59 34.78
CA GLY A 32 15.21 -8.65 35.35
C GLY A 32 15.91 -7.72 34.36
N GLY A 33 15.74 -6.41 34.58
CA GLY A 33 16.61 -5.39 33.98
C GLY A 33 15.98 -4.00 33.92
N ALA A 34 15.70 -3.40 35.09
CA ALA A 34 15.40 -1.97 35.17
C ALA A 34 16.72 -1.17 35.06
N HIS A 35 16.77 -0.20 34.16
CA HIS A 35 17.73 0.89 34.19
C HIS A 35 16.96 2.21 34.15
N PRO A 36 17.04 3.05 35.19
CA PRO A 36 16.64 4.44 35.12
C PRO A 36 17.83 5.26 34.62
N ASN A 37 17.60 6.21 33.72
CA ASN A 37 18.33 7.47 33.72
C ASN A 37 17.47 8.56 33.06
N ASP A 38 17.47 9.66 33.79
CA ASP A 38 16.74 10.91 33.66
C ASP A 38 17.12 11.79 32.47
N ALA A 39 16.32 12.87 32.38
CA ALA A 39 16.54 14.17 31.74
C ALA A 39 16.28 14.19 30.22
N GLY A 40 15.35 15.00 29.71
CA GLY A 40 15.04 16.38 30.09
C GLY A 40 15.48 17.27 28.93
N GLY A 41 14.52 17.84 28.17
CA GLY A 41 14.84 18.70 27.04
C GLY A 41 13.59 19.24 26.37
N GLN A 42 13.19 20.43 26.78
CA GLN A 42 12.14 21.24 26.16
C GLN A 42 12.66 21.93 24.89
N GLY A 43 11.76 22.17 23.94
CA GLY A 43 11.76 23.38 23.12
C GLY A 43 12.31 23.23 21.71
N GLY A 44 11.53 23.71 20.74
CA GLY A 44 12.04 24.06 19.41
C GLY A 44 11.10 23.68 18.27
N ALA A 45 9.98 24.39 18.13
CA ALA A 45 9.30 24.49 16.85
C ALA A 45 10.20 25.27 15.88
N LEU A 46 10.65 24.62 14.81
CA LEU A 46 11.16 25.29 13.62
C LEU A 46 10.38 24.75 12.42
N ALA A 47 9.45 25.58 11.98
CA ALA A 47 8.90 25.53 10.64
C ALA A 47 10.01 25.96 9.69
N GLU A 48 10.51 25.04 8.88
CA GLU A 48 11.19 25.37 7.62
C GLU A 48 10.51 24.57 6.51
N ALA A 49 9.72 25.29 5.71
CA ALA A 49 9.24 24.80 4.43
C ALA A 49 10.46 24.54 3.55
N GLY A 50 10.75 23.26 3.27
CA GLY A 50 11.74 22.85 2.28
C GLY A 50 11.25 23.14 0.85
N PRO A 51 12.17 23.33 -0.10
CA PRO A 51 11.89 23.94 -1.40
C PRO A 51 11.11 23.00 -2.33
N ASP A 52 10.25 23.62 -3.13
CA ASP A 52 9.50 23.03 -4.23
C ASP A 52 10.42 22.17 -5.14
N VAL A 53 10.18 20.86 -5.16
CA VAL A 53 10.75 19.96 -6.16
C VAL A 53 10.01 20.21 -7.47
N SER A 54 10.51 21.17 -8.24
CA SER A 54 10.09 21.39 -9.62
C SER A 54 10.74 20.33 -10.50
N SER A 55 10.04 19.22 -10.75
CA SER A 55 10.40 18.27 -11.80
C SER A 55 9.90 18.81 -13.14
N SER A 56 10.75 19.61 -13.80
CA SER A 56 10.57 20.01 -15.18
C SER A 56 10.81 18.82 -16.12
N GLY A 57 9.75 18.05 -16.39
CA GLY A 57 9.64 17.10 -17.49
C GLY A 57 8.93 17.75 -18.68
N ALA A 58 9.67 18.02 -19.75
CA ALA A 58 9.14 18.59 -20.98
C ALA A 58 8.41 17.51 -21.81
N GLY A 59 7.15 17.78 -22.20
CA GLY A 59 6.56 17.16 -23.39
C GLY A 59 5.40 16.18 -23.18
N GLY A 60 4.43 16.51 -22.35
CA GLY A 60 3.11 15.89 -22.37
C GLY A 60 2.16 16.75 -21.55
N GLY A 61 1.03 17.16 -22.09
CA GLY A 61 0.01 17.89 -21.32
C GLY A 61 -0.66 16.95 -20.31
N GLY A 62 0.08 16.57 -19.28
CA GLY A 62 -0.32 15.62 -18.25
C GLY A 62 -1.40 16.22 -17.35
N CYS A 63 -2.42 15.43 -17.09
CA CYS A 63 -3.52 15.76 -16.19
C CYS A 63 -3.10 15.56 -14.73
N ASP A 64 -1.89 16.00 -14.42
CA ASP A 64 -1.25 15.76 -13.14
C ASP A 64 -1.68 16.85 -12.15
N CYS A 65 -1.71 16.48 -10.88
CA CYS A 65 -1.92 17.41 -9.80
C CYS A 65 -0.65 18.26 -9.65
N SER A 66 -0.80 19.58 -9.75
CA SER A 66 0.32 20.49 -9.47
C SER A 66 0.57 20.58 -7.96
N ALA A 67 1.79 20.97 -7.58
CA ALA A 67 2.13 21.19 -6.17
C ALA A 67 1.16 22.22 -5.56
N GLY A 68 0.27 21.75 -4.67
CA GLY A 68 -0.75 22.57 -3.99
C GLY A 68 -2.19 22.36 -4.49
N GLU A 69 -2.41 21.61 -5.57
CA GLU A 69 -3.75 21.15 -5.92
C GLU A 69 -4.13 19.97 -5.04
N CYS A 70 -5.19 20.18 -4.27
CA CYS A 70 -5.76 19.17 -3.38
C CYS A 70 -7.29 19.25 -3.40
N GLY A 71 -7.94 18.11 -3.42
CA GLY A 71 -9.36 17.91 -3.65
C GLY A 71 -9.65 17.33 -5.04
N MET A 72 -10.93 17.22 -5.35
CA MET A 72 -11.40 16.84 -6.68
C MET A 72 -11.30 18.05 -7.62
N TYR A 73 -10.57 17.94 -8.73
CA TYR A 73 -10.50 18.94 -9.79
C TYR A 73 -11.03 18.37 -11.09
N GLU A 74 -11.78 19.17 -11.84
CA GLU A 74 -12.13 18.83 -13.21
C GLU A 74 -11.01 19.28 -14.14
N ARG A 75 -10.18 18.34 -14.58
CA ARG A 75 -9.06 18.57 -15.51
C ARG A 75 -9.11 17.56 -16.63
N CYS A 76 -8.73 17.99 -17.84
CA CYS A 76 -8.73 17.15 -19.03
C CYS A 76 -10.07 16.47 -19.36
N GLY A 77 -11.19 17.04 -18.93
CA GLY A 77 -12.52 16.44 -19.13
C GLY A 77 -12.81 15.23 -18.22
N ALA A 78 -12.04 15.03 -17.14
CA ALA A 78 -12.30 14.05 -16.10
C ALA A 78 -12.15 14.69 -14.70
N LEU A 79 -12.79 14.09 -13.70
CA LEU A 79 -12.50 14.39 -12.30
C LEU A 79 -11.19 13.71 -11.91
N VAL A 80 -10.20 14.51 -11.55
CA VAL A 80 -8.90 14.10 -11.00
C VAL A 80 -8.93 14.37 -9.50
N ASP A 81 -8.75 13.33 -8.69
CA ASP A 81 -8.68 13.45 -7.24
C ASP A 81 -7.24 13.70 -6.82
N CYS A 82 -6.89 14.96 -6.52
CA CYS A 82 -5.56 15.37 -6.10
C CYS A 82 -5.32 15.19 -4.60
N GLY A 83 -6.01 14.24 -3.96
CA GLY A 83 -5.88 13.98 -2.52
C GLY A 83 -6.68 14.98 -1.69
N LEU A 84 -6.67 14.83 -0.36
CA LEU A 84 -7.12 15.92 0.49
C LEU A 84 -5.94 16.87 0.70
N CYS A 85 -6.25 18.16 0.88
CA CYS A 85 -5.22 19.10 1.29
C CYS A 85 -4.73 18.61 2.64
N ALA A 86 -3.54 18.02 2.68
CA ALA A 86 -2.89 17.74 3.94
C ALA A 86 -2.73 19.10 4.62
N GLY A 87 -3.62 19.41 5.57
CA GLY A 87 -3.33 20.45 6.53
C GLY A 87 -2.00 20.10 7.21
N THR A 88 -1.37 21.06 7.88
CA THR A 88 -0.14 20.87 8.67
C THR A 88 -0.30 19.89 9.86
N SER A 89 -1.31 19.03 9.82
CA SER A 89 -1.78 18.14 10.88
C SER A 89 -1.98 16.70 10.41
N GLU A 90 -1.38 16.27 9.29
CA GLU A 90 -1.35 14.83 8.98
C GLU A 90 -0.71 14.09 10.17
N SER A 91 -1.45 13.16 10.73
CA SER A 91 -0.99 12.31 11.82
C SER A 91 -1.03 10.86 11.36
N CYS A 92 0.12 10.20 11.50
CA CYS A 92 0.28 8.80 11.13
C CYS A 92 0.31 7.93 12.38
N ILE A 93 -0.55 6.94 12.44
CA ILE A 93 -0.60 5.94 13.50
C ILE A 93 -0.38 4.55 12.94
N LYS A 94 0.25 3.67 13.71
CA LYS A 94 0.34 2.26 13.33
C LYS A 94 -0.95 1.55 13.74
N SER A 95 -1.79 1.20 12.77
CA SER A 95 -2.98 0.37 12.96
C SER A 95 -2.59 -1.10 13.13
N SER A 96 -3.41 -1.85 13.86
CA SER A 96 -3.28 -3.31 13.98
C SER A 96 -3.93 -4.07 12.82
N SER A 97 -4.70 -3.39 11.96
CA SER A 97 -5.50 -4.02 10.89
C SER A 97 -5.38 -3.23 9.58
N PRO A 98 -4.28 -3.42 8.81
CA PRO A 98 -4.14 -2.82 7.48
C PRO A 98 -5.17 -3.41 6.51
N ARG A 99 -5.88 -2.56 5.77
CA ARG A 99 -7.00 -2.97 4.90
C ARG A 99 -6.54 -3.35 3.51
N PHE A 100 -5.48 -2.73 3.00
CA PHE A 100 -5.07 -2.86 1.61
C PHE A 100 -3.88 -3.81 1.41
N GLN A 101 -3.36 -4.44 2.46
CA GLN A 101 -2.14 -5.27 2.38
C GLN A 101 -2.24 -6.37 1.32
N ASN A 102 -3.38 -7.07 1.23
CA ASN A 102 -3.59 -8.08 0.21
C ASN A 102 -3.62 -7.50 -1.21
N LYS A 103 -4.18 -6.30 -1.39
CA LYS A 103 -4.24 -5.60 -2.69
C LYS A 103 -2.85 -5.17 -3.15
N VAL A 104 -2.02 -4.68 -2.23
CA VAL A 104 -0.62 -4.35 -2.50
C VAL A 104 0.17 -5.60 -2.88
N ARG A 105 0.05 -6.69 -2.11
CA ARG A 105 0.67 -7.97 -2.45
C ARG A 105 0.26 -8.46 -3.84
N THR A 106 -1.04 -8.48 -4.15
CA THR A 106 -1.54 -8.86 -5.48
C THR A 106 -0.99 -7.95 -6.57
N GLY A 107 -0.86 -6.65 -6.33
CA GLY A 107 -0.24 -5.71 -7.27
C GLY A 107 1.22 -6.08 -7.58
N ILE A 108 2.01 -6.40 -6.55
CA ILE A 108 3.40 -6.83 -6.72
C ILE A 108 3.49 -8.13 -7.53
N ASP A 109 2.66 -9.13 -7.21
CA ASP A 109 2.64 -10.41 -7.93
C ASP A 109 2.22 -10.22 -9.40
N GLN A 110 1.33 -9.28 -9.69
CA GLN A 110 0.97 -8.88 -11.05
C GLN A 110 2.16 -8.25 -11.78
N VAL A 111 2.86 -7.29 -11.17
CA VAL A 111 4.02 -6.63 -11.80
C VAL A 111 5.14 -7.64 -12.07
N LYS A 112 5.40 -8.59 -11.16
CA LYS A 112 6.35 -9.70 -11.40
C LYS A 112 6.00 -10.54 -12.63
N THR A 113 4.71 -10.71 -12.89
CA THR A 113 4.20 -11.52 -14.00
C THR A 113 4.24 -10.75 -15.32
N ASP A 114 3.80 -9.50 -15.30
CA ASP A 114 3.64 -8.67 -16.50
C ASP A 114 4.96 -8.01 -16.95
N HIS A 115 5.84 -7.70 -15.98
CA HIS A 115 7.10 -6.99 -16.19
C HIS A 115 8.28 -7.72 -15.54
N PRO A 116 8.58 -8.96 -15.95
CA PRO A 116 9.69 -9.72 -15.39
C PRO A 116 11.04 -9.02 -15.59
N GLU A 117 11.18 -8.13 -16.58
CA GLU A 117 12.38 -7.33 -16.84
C GLU A 117 12.76 -6.35 -15.72
N TYR A 118 11.84 -6.01 -14.81
CA TYR A 118 12.13 -5.14 -13.66
C TYR A 118 12.79 -5.89 -12.50
N PHE A 119 12.93 -7.22 -12.61
CA PHE A 119 13.40 -8.06 -11.52
C PHE A 119 14.56 -8.95 -11.92
N ASP A 120 15.44 -9.23 -10.95
CA ASP A 120 16.41 -10.31 -11.01
C ASP A 120 15.88 -11.50 -10.19
N PHE A 121 15.35 -12.49 -10.91
CA PHE A 121 14.85 -13.74 -10.35
C PHE A 121 15.96 -14.75 -10.01
N THR A 122 17.23 -14.45 -10.32
CA THR A 122 18.36 -15.34 -10.03
C THR A 122 18.88 -15.20 -8.61
N ASP A 123 18.51 -14.12 -7.92
CA ASP A 123 18.83 -13.85 -6.51
C ASP A 123 17.56 -13.65 -5.67
N PRO A 124 16.76 -14.71 -5.42
CA PRO A 124 15.59 -14.61 -4.55
C PRO A 124 15.97 -14.67 -3.05
N GLN A 125 15.27 -13.88 -2.24
CA GLN A 125 15.33 -13.91 -0.78
C GLN A 125 13.96 -14.34 -0.22
N GLY A 126 13.69 -15.64 -0.22
CA GLY A 126 12.36 -16.17 0.10
C GLY A 126 11.34 -15.86 -1.01
N GLU A 127 10.23 -15.20 -0.67
CA GLU A 127 9.23 -14.71 -1.65
C GLU A 127 9.63 -13.38 -2.32
N SER A 128 10.67 -12.72 -1.80
CA SER A 128 11.15 -11.45 -2.30
C SER A 128 12.13 -11.65 -3.45
N VAL A 129 12.00 -10.83 -4.48
CA VAL A 129 12.89 -10.81 -5.66
C VAL A 129 13.60 -9.48 -5.72
N LYS A 130 14.83 -9.47 -6.24
CA LYS A 130 15.62 -8.27 -6.42
C LYS A 130 15.00 -7.43 -7.54
N ILE A 131 14.86 -6.13 -7.32
CA ILE A 131 14.38 -5.13 -8.27
C ILE A 131 15.64 -4.53 -8.93
N VAL A 132 15.65 -4.51 -10.25
CA VAL A 132 16.76 -3.96 -11.06
C VAL A 132 16.40 -2.63 -11.71
N ASP A 133 15.10 -2.35 -11.87
CA ASP A 133 14.58 -1.07 -12.34
C ASP A 133 13.53 -0.54 -11.34
N GLY A 134 13.99 0.19 -10.34
CA GLY A 134 13.16 0.74 -9.26
C GLY A 134 12.05 1.67 -9.76
N PRO A 135 12.38 2.74 -10.52
CA PRO A 135 11.37 3.66 -11.05
C PRO A 135 10.29 2.96 -11.88
N ALA A 136 10.67 2.08 -12.80
CA ALA A 136 9.69 1.38 -13.64
C ALA A 136 8.82 0.40 -12.82
N TYR A 137 9.41 -0.25 -11.82
CA TYR A 137 8.66 -1.08 -10.86
C TYR A 137 7.64 -0.25 -10.05
N HIS A 138 8.02 0.93 -9.56
CA HIS A 138 7.15 1.80 -8.78
C HIS A 138 5.93 2.25 -9.58
N ASP A 139 6.14 2.75 -10.81
CA ASP A 139 5.06 3.19 -11.69
C ASP A 139 4.10 2.03 -12.03
N ALA A 140 4.66 0.86 -12.37
CA ALA A 140 3.86 -0.33 -12.67
C ALA A 140 3.08 -0.83 -11.46
N LEU A 141 3.66 -0.77 -10.25
CA LEU A 141 2.98 -1.16 -9.02
C LEU A 141 1.83 -0.20 -8.68
N VAL A 142 2.05 1.11 -8.78
CA VAL A 142 1.00 2.11 -8.59
C VAL A 142 -0.16 1.87 -9.57
N ALA A 143 0.15 1.61 -10.84
CA ALA A 143 -0.86 1.28 -11.84
C ALA A 143 -1.62 -0.02 -11.50
N ALA A 144 -0.92 -1.09 -11.11
CA ALA A 144 -1.51 -2.37 -10.75
C ALA A 144 -2.38 -2.31 -9.49
N VAL A 145 -2.02 -1.50 -8.49
CA VAL A 145 -2.84 -1.26 -7.29
C VAL A 145 -4.04 -0.38 -7.62
N SER A 146 -3.86 0.67 -8.42
CA SER A 146 -4.95 1.58 -8.83
C SER A 146 -6.00 0.86 -9.67
N ALA A 147 -5.59 -0.07 -10.54
CA ALA A 147 -6.49 -0.92 -11.32
C ALA A 147 -7.43 -1.79 -10.45
N GLN A 148 -7.13 -1.95 -9.15
CA GLN A 148 -7.97 -2.66 -8.19
C GLN A 148 -9.03 -1.75 -7.52
N GLY A 149 -9.23 -0.53 -8.01
CA GLY A 149 -10.24 0.43 -7.54
C GLY A 149 -9.78 1.31 -6.38
N LEU A 150 -8.47 1.48 -6.21
CA LEU A 150 -7.85 2.28 -5.15
C LEU A 150 -7.19 3.53 -5.73
N VAL A 151 -6.95 4.53 -4.89
CA VAL A 151 -6.03 5.62 -5.19
C VAL A 151 -4.68 5.25 -4.60
N CYS A 152 -3.65 5.18 -5.44
CA CYS A 152 -2.30 4.80 -5.07
C CYS A 152 -1.30 5.80 -5.64
N ILE A 153 -0.32 6.21 -4.85
CA ILE A 153 0.85 6.98 -5.30
C ILE A 153 2.12 6.42 -4.65
N VAL A 154 3.28 6.72 -5.23
CA VAL A 154 4.55 6.63 -4.49
C VAL A 154 4.54 7.72 -3.41
N ASP A 155 4.99 7.43 -2.19
CA ASP A 155 5.08 8.45 -1.15
C ASP A 155 6.07 9.54 -1.60
N PRO A 156 5.64 10.81 -1.68
CA PRO A 156 6.48 11.89 -2.19
C PRO A 156 7.72 12.16 -1.33
N ASN A 157 7.74 11.68 -0.09
CA ASN A 157 8.86 11.82 0.82
C ASN A 157 9.75 10.57 0.88
N PHE A 158 9.24 9.42 0.44
CA PHE A 158 9.90 8.12 0.56
C PHE A 158 9.57 7.26 -0.67
N ASP A 159 10.50 7.25 -1.64
CA ASP A 159 10.39 6.45 -2.86
C ASP A 159 10.22 4.93 -2.65
N HIS A 160 10.53 4.44 -1.45
CA HIS A 160 10.36 3.04 -1.05
C HIS A 160 8.99 2.69 -0.48
N ASP A 161 8.13 3.69 -0.29
CA ASP A 161 6.77 3.52 0.21
C ASP A 161 5.74 3.90 -0.87
N ILE A 162 4.57 3.26 -0.81
CA ILE A 162 3.37 3.73 -1.51
C ILE A 162 2.32 4.14 -0.49
N ARG A 163 1.51 5.14 -0.85
CA ARG A 163 0.31 5.54 -0.11
C ARG A 163 -0.92 5.01 -0.83
N VAL A 164 -1.79 4.32 -0.11
CA VAL A 164 -2.98 3.66 -0.67
C VAL A 164 -4.23 4.08 0.10
N ARG A 165 -5.25 4.57 -0.60
CA ARG A 165 -6.58 4.79 -0.01
C ARG A 165 -7.70 4.28 -0.90
N HIS A 166 -8.88 4.10 -0.30
CA HIS A 166 -10.10 3.88 -1.05
C HIS A 166 -10.77 5.23 -1.37
N PRO A 167 -11.19 5.50 -2.61
CA PRO A 167 -11.75 6.80 -3.00
C PRO A 167 -13.07 7.14 -2.28
N SER A 168 -13.81 6.13 -1.79
CA SER A 168 -15.11 6.31 -1.12
C SER A 168 -15.22 5.72 0.28
N VAL A 169 -14.21 4.99 0.77
CA VAL A 169 -14.26 4.34 2.09
C VAL A 169 -13.15 4.93 2.94
N GLN A 170 -13.52 5.83 3.86
CA GLN A 170 -12.58 6.64 4.63
C GLN A 170 -11.61 7.39 3.70
N PRO A 171 -12.16 8.25 2.82
CA PRO A 171 -11.37 8.97 1.82
C PRO A 171 -10.33 9.91 2.45
N ASP A 172 -10.44 10.15 3.76
CA ASP A 172 -9.55 10.91 4.61
C ASP A 172 -8.42 10.10 5.26
N GLN A 173 -8.30 8.81 4.93
CA GLN A 173 -7.23 7.96 5.45
C GLN A 173 -6.44 7.28 4.34
N ALA A 174 -5.11 7.33 4.42
CA ALA A 174 -4.20 6.58 3.57
C ALA A 174 -3.40 5.58 4.41
N GLU A 175 -3.15 4.40 3.86
CA GLU A 175 -2.23 3.41 4.44
C GLU A 175 -0.91 3.44 3.65
N ASN A 176 0.19 3.48 4.39
CA ASN A 176 1.53 3.49 3.82
C ASN A 176 2.11 2.07 3.87
N TYR A 177 2.76 1.67 2.78
CA TYR A 177 3.37 0.35 2.63
C TYR A 177 4.78 0.49 2.08
N LEU A 178 5.75 -0.10 2.78
CA LEU A 178 7.10 -0.31 2.26
C LEU A 178 7.05 -1.38 1.17
N ILE A 179 7.36 -1.00 -0.07
CA ILE A 179 7.23 -1.82 -1.28
C ILE A 179 8.54 -2.44 -1.76
N HIS A 180 9.67 -1.97 -1.23
CA HIS A 180 10.95 -2.65 -1.34
C HIS A 180 11.84 -2.40 -0.11
N THR A 181 12.85 -3.24 0.10
CA THR A 181 13.84 -3.03 1.16
C THR A 181 14.93 -2.08 0.69
N SER A 182 15.78 -1.58 1.61
CA SER A 182 16.99 -0.81 1.27
C SER A 182 18.01 -1.58 0.42
N TRP A 183 17.80 -2.88 0.22
CA TRP A 183 18.58 -3.72 -0.68
C TRP A 183 17.82 -4.02 -1.97
N GLU A 184 16.81 -3.23 -2.33
CA GLU A 184 16.02 -3.36 -3.57
C GLU A 184 15.31 -4.72 -3.70
N TYR A 185 14.90 -5.36 -2.61
CA TYR A 185 14.05 -6.56 -2.71
C TYR A 185 12.59 -6.20 -2.51
N THR A 186 11.68 -6.76 -3.29
CA THR A 186 10.23 -6.53 -3.15
C THR A 186 9.78 -6.78 -1.71
N ALA A 187 8.95 -5.89 -1.18
CA ALA A 187 8.34 -5.96 0.14
C ALA A 187 6.87 -5.51 0.06
N TYR A 188 6.08 -5.72 1.12
CA TYR A 188 4.72 -5.18 1.22
C TYR A 188 4.35 -4.95 2.69
N LYS A 189 5.28 -4.34 3.41
CA LYS A 189 5.16 -4.17 4.86
C LYS A 189 4.36 -2.92 5.16
N TYR A 190 3.20 -3.09 5.80
CA TYR A 190 2.44 -1.97 6.35
C TYR A 190 3.28 -1.17 7.36
N THR A 191 3.35 0.16 7.19
CA THR A 191 4.09 1.06 8.06
C THR A 191 3.16 1.86 8.96
N SER A 192 2.16 2.54 8.37
CA SER A 192 1.25 3.42 9.11
C SER A 192 -0.05 3.72 8.36
N THR A 193 -1.02 4.31 9.05
CA THR A 193 -2.22 4.93 8.49
C THR A 193 -2.18 6.41 8.85
N CYS A 194 -2.24 7.27 7.85
CA CYS A 194 -2.17 8.72 7.98
C CYS A 194 -3.54 9.37 7.73
N ALA A 195 -3.88 10.37 8.54
CA ALA A 195 -5.11 11.15 8.42
C ALA A 195 -4.87 12.64 8.83
N PRO A 196 -5.45 13.63 8.12
CA PRO A 196 -6.07 13.47 6.81
C PRO A 196 -5.06 12.96 5.79
N ALA A 197 -5.52 12.15 4.85
CA ALA A 197 -4.70 11.54 3.82
C ALA A 197 -4.07 12.59 2.91
N GLY A 198 -2.77 12.85 3.09
CA GLY A 198 -1.98 13.59 2.11
C GLY A 198 -1.65 12.71 0.91
N PHE A 199 -1.95 13.20 -0.29
CA PHE A 199 -1.44 12.71 -1.55
C PHE A 199 -0.75 13.86 -2.27
#